data_AF-A0A7C4FVP9-F1
#
_entry.id   AF-A0A7C4FVP9-F1
#
_cell.length_a   1.000
_cell.length_b   1.000
_cell.length_c   1.000
_cell.angle_alpha   90.00
_cell.angle_beta   90.00
_cell.angle_gamma   90.00
#
_symmetry.space_group_name_H-M   'P 1'
#
loop_
_entity.id
_entity.type
_entity.pdbx_description
1 polymer ?
#
loop_
_entity_poly.entity_id
_entity_poly.type
_entity_poly.pdbx_seq_one_letter_code
_entity_poly.pdbx_strand_id
1 'polypeptide(L)'
;MNIIGLLTLFMFSFSSINTTDKIIIDPFEYAKDSFAQEMWNSPARCLPVRIIPHETSKGKRALQMKCDFSQRQERCYWDKEVSLDLSKYGTFIFEIYAENPQAINSGTLYFQSGDGWYSGAFPVGSAKWHKVTVRKSVFRSEGSPTGWNNINKIRLSFWKASDIDTNVSIDNLEAVSDKIVIVMNDKSQSDSARRSADLMANVLERSGMDFGVLTDTDVEVRGLSDIKLAIFPYNPNMSDIEIDAIIRFVNSGGKIMFFYLLPDKIADLLGIESGSWSKGDYENEFYSVRFDSNVDGLPDTINQGSWNVTIPKLKGDTKIIGRWVDPKGKISEKPAMTINKNGVFMGHVLTQGDLANKGQMILALIGELLPDMHSYLSEAILQNSGKIAGLEDMKEALSMIESNMEMLSKDRKKEVKKGLEEAEKLFEKAKNAQKKDHYGDLLNLSRQASEKLQEVFISSFPSKKDEFRALWCHSAFGLSGWTWDKAIENVKKNNFNTVVPNMLWGGLAYYPSDVLPVDPSVEKSGDQIALCLN
;
A
#
# COMPACT_ATOMS: atom_id res chain seq x y z
N MET A 1 3.33 -71.44 2.02
CA MET A 1 4.27 -70.32 2.22
C MET A 1 3.60 -69.07 1.66
N ASN A 2 2.90 -68.33 2.53
CA ASN A 2 2.08 -67.17 2.16
C ASN A 2 2.86 -65.89 2.43
N ILE A 3 2.97 -65.03 1.41
CA ILE A 3 3.50 -63.67 1.53
C ILE A 3 2.31 -62.73 1.64
N ILE A 4 2.21 -62.04 2.78
CA ILE A 4 1.22 -61.00 3.08
C ILE A 4 1.75 -59.69 2.48
N GLY A 5 1.03 -59.14 1.51
CA GLY A 5 1.24 -57.79 0.99
C GLY A 5 0.46 -56.77 1.83
N LEU A 6 1.18 -55.91 2.53
CA LEU A 6 0.63 -54.77 3.26
C LEU A 6 0.40 -53.62 2.26
N LEU A 7 -0.86 -53.29 1.97
CA LEU A 7 -1.21 -52.12 1.16
C LEU A 7 -1.31 -50.90 2.08
N THR A 8 -0.29 -50.05 2.07
CA THR A 8 -0.31 -48.75 2.78
C THR A 8 -1.09 -47.75 1.92
N LEU A 9 -2.32 -47.42 2.35
CA LEU A 9 -3.15 -46.39 1.74
C LEU A 9 -2.58 -45.02 2.12
N PHE A 10 -1.82 -44.38 1.22
CA PHE A 10 -1.48 -42.96 1.35
C PHE A 10 -2.73 -42.14 1.05
N MET A 11 -3.43 -41.68 2.09
CA MET A 11 -4.34 -40.54 1.97
C MET A 11 -3.48 -39.31 1.68
N PHE A 12 -3.37 -38.93 0.41
CA PHE A 12 -3.00 -37.58 0.06
C PHE A 12 -4.15 -36.67 0.52
N SER A 13 -3.93 -35.97 1.64
CA SER A 13 -4.70 -34.77 1.94
C SER A 13 -4.43 -33.81 0.79
N PHE A 14 -5.40 -33.65 -0.12
CA PHE A 14 -5.37 -32.56 -1.08
C PHE A 14 -5.54 -31.27 -0.29
N SER A 15 -4.43 -30.70 0.17
CA SER A 15 -4.38 -29.26 0.41
C SER A 15 -4.72 -28.62 -0.93
N SER A 16 -5.93 -28.10 -1.06
CA SER A 16 -6.31 -27.25 -2.18
C SER A 16 -5.33 -26.08 -2.20
N ILE A 17 -4.33 -26.18 -3.08
CA ILE A 17 -3.46 -25.05 -3.40
C ILE A 17 -4.40 -23.96 -3.86
N ASN A 18 -4.47 -22.86 -3.11
CA ASN A 18 -5.24 -21.68 -3.46
C ASN A 18 -4.66 -21.11 -4.76
N THR A 19 -5.16 -21.55 -5.91
CA THR A 19 -4.67 -21.08 -7.20
C THR A 19 -5.30 -19.72 -7.51
N THR A 20 -4.47 -18.69 -7.43
CA THR A 20 -4.69 -17.40 -8.08
C THR A 20 -4.76 -17.64 -9.58
N ASP A 21 -5.87 -17.27 -10.23
CA ASP A 21 -5.99 -17.45 -11.68
C ASP A 21 -5.10 -16.42 -12.38
N LYS A 22 -4.39 -16.90 -13.40
CA LYS A 22 -3.40 -16.11 -14.13
C LYS A 22 -3.48 -16.43 -15.61
N ILE A 23 -3.31 -15.39 -16.43
CA ILE A 23 -3.05 -15.55 -17.86
C ILE A 23 -1.72 -14.90 -18.22
N ILE A 24 -1.02 -15.51 -19.17
CA ILE A 24 0.12 -14.88 -19.83
C ILE A 24 -0.44 -14.07 -20.99
N ILE A 25 -0.30 -12.75 -20.92
CA ILE A 25 -0.68 -11.84 -22.00
C ILE A 25 0.37 -11.92 -23.12
N ASP A 26 1.64 -11.87 -22.76
CA ASP A 26 2.75 -12.04 -23.69
C ASP A 26 3.97 -12.63 -22.96
N PRO A 27 4.44 -13.83 -23.33
CA PRO A 27 5.65 -14.40 -22.74
C PRO A 27 6.93 -13.76 -23.31
N PHE A 28 6.83 -12.95 -24.38
CA PHE A 28 7.96 -12.40 -25.13
C PHE A 28 8.96 -13.42 -25.71
N GLU A 29 8.54 -14.69 -25.81
CA GLU A 29 9.31 -15.84 -26.31
C GLU A 29 9.28 -15.99 -27.85
N TYR A 30 9.44 -14.87 -28.56
CA TYR A 30 9.46 -14.89 -30.03
C TYR A 30 10.69 -15.66 -30.57
N ALA A 31 10.55 -16.35 -31.70
CA ALA A 31 11.64 -17.13 -32.28
C ALA A 31 12.65 -16.28 -33.07
N LYS A 32 12.19 -15.16 -33.64
CA LYS A 32 12.96 -14.27 -34.52
C LYS A 32 12.46 -12.83 -34.41
N ASP A 33 13.37 -11.87 -34.57
CA ASP A 33 13.07 -10.44 -34.48
C ASP A 33 11.91 -10.02 -35.41
N SER A 34 11.82 -10.58 -36.62
CA SER A 34 10.75 -10.27 -37.57
C SER A 34 9.36 -10.55 -37.00
N PHE A 35 9.17 -11.66 -36.27
CA PHE A 35 7.89 -11.98 -35.64
C PHE A 35 7.59 -11.04 -34.48
N ALA A 36 8.60 -10.70 -33.68
CA ALA A 36 8.43 -9.74 -32.60
C ALA A 36 8.03 -8.35 -33.15
N GLN A 37 8.62 -7.93 -34.26
CA GLN A 37 8.34 -6.66 -34.93
C GLN A 37 6.95 -6.60 -35.56
N GLU A 38 6.46 -7.70 -36.13
CA GLU A 38 5.08 -7.81 -36.62
C GLU A 38 4.05 -7.68 -35.48
N MET A 39 4.36 -8.25 -34.31
CA MET A 39 3.48 -8.22 -33.14
C MET A 39 3.54 -6.91 -32.35
N TRP A 40 4.72 -6.30 -32.25
CA TRP A 40 4.98 -5.06 -31.52
C TRP A 40 5.46 -3.98 -32.48
N ASN A 41 4.49 -3.22 -33.00
CA ASN A 41 4.73 -2.16 -33.97
C ASN A 41 5.01 -0.84 -33.24
N SER A 42 5.77 0.08 -33.83
CA SER A 42 5.96 1.42 -33.27
C SER A 42 5.28 2.49 -34.12
N PRO A 43 4.05 2.92 -33.78
CA PRO A 43 3.38 4.03 -34.47
C PRO A 43 4.14 5.36 -34.35
N ALA A 44 4.92 5.53 -33.28
CA ALA A 44 5.81 6.67 -33.09
C ALA A 44 7.04 6.67 -34.00
N ARG A 45 7.19 5.67 -34.89
CA ARG A 45 8.40 5.43 -35.69
C ARG A 45 9.64 5.26 -34.82
N CYS A 46 9.51 4.69 -33.61
CA CYS A 46 10.65 4.28 -32.81
C CYS A 46 11.38 3.11 -33.48
N LEU A 47 12.58 2.82 -33.00
CA LEU A 47 13.35 1.70 -33.54
C LEU A 47 12.59 0.37 -33.34
N PRO A 48 12.67 -0.56 -34.32
CA PRO A 48 12.03 -1.86 -34.20
C PRO A 48 12.51 -2.63 -32.97
N VAL A 49 11.62 -3.41 -32.37
CA VAL A 49 11.95 -4.30 -31.26
C VAL A 49 12.94 -5.40 -31.71
N ARG A 50 13.68 -5.93 -30.74
CA ARG A 50 14.61 -7.06 -30.91
C ARG A 50 14.41 -8.09 -29.83
N ILE A 51 14.82 -9.31 -30.07
CA ILE A 51 14.81 -10.38 -29.08
C ILE A 51 16.23 -10.54 -28.54
N ILE A 52 16.35 -10.63 -27.23
CA ILE A 52 17.62 -10.90 -26.55
C ILE A 52 17.53 -12.18 -25.72
N PRO A 53 18.66 -12.88 -25.48
CA PRO A 53 18.70 -13.99 -24.52
C PRO A 53 18.40 -13.50 -23.09
N HIS A 54 17.57 -14.23 -22.36
CA HIS A 54 17.28 -14.02 -20.95
C HIS A 54 16.80 -15.35 -20.33
N GLU A 55 17.71 -16.13 -19.75
CA GLU A 55 17.35 -17.42 -19.16
C GLU A 55 16.76 -17.25 -17.77
N THR A 56 15.49 -17.62 -17.65
CA THR A 56 14.73 -17.63 -16.39
C THR A 56 14.03 -18.99 -16.22
N SER A 57 13.34 -19.18 -15.10
CA SER A 57 12.46 -20.34 -14.92
C SER A 57 11.23 -20.31 -15.83
N LYS A 58 10.91 -19.17 -16.44
CA LYS A 58 9.72 -18.93 -17.27
C LYS A 58 10.02 -18.90 -18.77
N GLY A 59 11.26 -18.61 -19.14
CA GLY A 59 11.64 -18.32 -20.52
C GLY A 59 13.15 -18.34 -20.74
N LYS A 60 13.54 -18.13 -21.99
CA LYS A 60 14.94 -18.00 -22.43
C LYS A 60 15.20 -16.68 -23.16
N ARG A 61 14.18 -15.84 -23.36
CA ARG A 61 14.23 -14.65 -24.18
C ARG A 61 13.48 -13.50 -23.54
N ALA A 62 13.83 -12.29 -23.95
CA ALA A 62 13.10 -11.08 -23.60
C ALA A 62 12.95 -10.18 -24.82
N LEU A 63 11.96 -9.30 -24.79
CA LEU A 63 11.73 -8.28 -25.82
C LEU A 63 12.51 -7.01 -25.45
N GLN A 64 13.43 -6.59 -26.30
CA GLN A 64 14.19 -5.35 -26.15
C GLN A 64 13.62 -4.24 -27.04
N MET A 65 13.38 -3.09 -26.42
CA MET A 65 12.88 -1.86 -26.99
C MET A 65 13.96 -0.78 -26.87
N LYS A 66 14.50 -0.31 -27.99
CA LYS A 66 15.51 0.76 -28.00
C LYS A 66 14.84 2.13 -27.98
N CYS A 67 15.10 2.88 -26.93
CA CYS A 67 14.65 4.27 -26.77
C CYS A 67 15.76 5.21 -27.26
N ASP A 68 15.56 5.78 -28.44
CA ASP A 68 16.44 6.76 -29.10
C ASP A 68 16.19 8.19 -28.59
N PHE A 69 16.18 8.39 -27.26
CA PHE A 69 15.77 9.65 -26.64
C PHE A 69 16.60 10.87 -27.07
N SER A 70 17.84 10.69 -27.52
CA SER A 70 18.64 11.76 -28.13
C SER A 70 17.99 12.36 -29.39
N GLN A 71 17.09 11.62 -30.05
CA GLN A 71 16.38 12.01 -31.27
C GLN A 71 14.88 12.29 -31.03
N ARG A 72 14.41 12.22 -29.78
CA ARG A 72 12.98 12.31 -29.43
C ARG A 72 12.70 13.46 -28.49
N GLN A 73 11.51 14.03 -28.59
CA GLN A 73 11.07 15.08 -27.67
C GLN A 73 10.53 14.51 -26.36
N GLU A 74 9.65 13.50 -26.40
CA GLU A 74 8.89 13.10 -25.20
C GLU A 74 9.02 11.63 -24.81
N ARG A 75 8.78 10.69 -25.73
CA ARG A 75 8.65 9.27 -25.37
C ARG A 75 8.91 8.34 -26.54
N CYS A 76 9.19 7.07 -26.23
CA CYS A 76 9.10 5.97 -27.18
C CYS A 76 7.96 5.04 -26.79
N TYR A 77 7.27 4.45 -27.78
CA TYR A 77 6.23 3.46 -27.49
C TYR A 77 6.03 2.44 -28.62
N TRP A 78 5.50 1.29 -28.21
CA TRP A 78 5.19 0.15 -29.05
C TRP A 78 3.80 -0.37 -28.72
N ASP A 79 3.07 -0.74 -29.76
CA ASP A 79 1.69 -1.19 -29.71
C ASP A 79 1.59 -2.64 -30.18
N LYS A 80 0.73 -3.40 -29.52
CA LYS A 80 0.36 -4.76 -29.89
C LYS A 80 -1.16 -4.88 -29.93
N GLU A 81 -1.69 -5.31 -31.07
CA GLU A 81 -3.10 -5.66 -31.21
C GLU A 81 -3.37 -6.96 -30.44
N VAL A 82 -4.50 -7.00 -29.73
CA VAL A 82 -4.93 -8.12 -28.90
C VAL A 82 -6.46 -8.27 -28.96
N SER A 83 -6.98 -9.37 -28.40
CA SER A 83 -8.40 -9.51 -28.10
C SER A 83 -8.50 -10.19 -26.74
N LEU A 84 -8.63 -9.38 -25.70
CA LEU A 84 -8.53 -9.83 -24.31
C LEU A 84 -9.71 -9.35 -23.48
N ASP A 85 -10.16 -10.24 -22.62
CA ASP A 85 -11.07 -9.92 -21.54
C ASP A 85 -10.27 -9.87 -20.24
N LEU A 86 -9.95 -8.65 -19.80
CA LEU A 86 -9.19 -8.36 -18.59
C LEU A 86 -10.07 -7.96 -17.40
N SER A 87 -11.40 -8.10 -17.52
CA SER A 87 -12.32 -7.69 -16.45
C SER A 87 -12.12 -8.47 -15.15
N LYS A 88 -11.68 -9.74 -15.22
CA LYS A 88 -11.38 -10.58 -14.03
C LYS A 88 -10.05 -10.25 -13.35
N TYR A 89 -9.08 -9.67 -14.04
CA TYR A 89 -7.71 -9.53 -13.53
C TYR A 89 -7.51 -8.14 -12.93
N GLY A 90 -7.11 -8.07 -11.66
CA GLY A 90 -6.90 -6.80 -10.94
C GLY A 90 -5.47 -6.27 -11.03
N THR A 91 -4.54 -7.14 -11.42
CA THR A 91 -3.09 -6.91 -11.30
C THR A 91 -2.36 -7.37 -12.56
N PHE A 92 -1.45 -6.54 -13.06
CA PHE A 92 -0.58 -6.83 -14.20
C PHE A 92 0.88 -6.88 -13.73
N ILE A 93 1.61 -7.92 -14.12
CA ILE A 93 2.98 -8.17 -13.68
C ILE A 93 3.86 -8.40 -14.90
N PHE A 94 5.09 -7.90 -14.87
CA PHE A 94 6.13 -8.22 -15.84
C PHE A 94 7.50 -7.97 -15.23
N GLU A 95 8.55 -8.52 -15.84
CA GLU A 95 9.94 -8.22 -15.48
C GLU A 95 10.50 -7.18 -16.44
N ILE A 96 11.30 -6.25 -15.93
CA ILE A 96 11.90 -5.18 -16.73
C ILE A 96 13.35 -4.95 -16.34
N TYR A 97 14.14 -4.57 -17.33
CA TYR A 97 15.51 -4.10 -17.19
C TYR A 97 15.73 -2.88 -18.09
N ALA A 98 16.34 -1.82 -17.56
CA ALA A 98 16.80 -0.70 -18.35
C ALA A 98 18.31 -0.55 -18.20
N GLU A 99 19.02 -0.39 -19.32
CA GLU A 99 20.47 -0.20 -19.32
C GLU A 99 20.86 1.14 -18.67
N ASN A 100 20.12 2.21 -18.99
CA ASN A 100 20.28 3.55 -18.43
C ASN A 100 18.95 4.01 -17.81
N PRO A 101 18.56 3.54 -16.61
CA PRO A 101 17.27 3.88 -16.01
C PRO A 101 17.07 5.39 -15.81
N GLN A 102 18.14 6.15 -15.58
CA GLN A 102 18.12 7.62 -15.47
C GLN A 102 17.65 8.33 -16.75
N ALA A 103 17.69 7.65 -17.90
CA ALA A 103 17.17 8.18 -19.16
C ALA A 103 15.63 8.22 -19.20
N ILE A 104 14.97 7.48 -18.30
CA ILE A 104 13.53 7.27 -18.29
C ILE A 104 12.93 7.87 -17.02
N ASN A 105 11.94 8.73 -17.19
CA ASN A 105 11.18 9.29 -16.08
C ASN A 105 10.21 8.25 -15.52
N SER A 106 9.44 7.62 -16.40
CA SER A 106 8.50 6.55 -16.06
C SER A 106 8.18 5.68 -17.26
N GLY A 107 7.69 4.47 -16.99
CA GLY A 107 6.97 3.65 -17.96
C GLY A 107 5.46 3.87 -17.83
N THR A 108 4.72 3.56 -18.89
CA THR A 108 3.26 3.49 -18.84
C THR A 108 2.77 2.29 -19.64
N LEU A 109 1.96 1.47 -18.97
CA LEU A 109 1.23 0.36 -19.56
C LEU A 109 -0.16 0.87 -19.92
N TYR A 110 -0.52 0.72 -21.19
CA TYR A 110 -1.79 1.16 -21.73
C TYR A 110 -2.60 -0.03 -22.21
N PHE A 111 -3.90 0.00 -21.94
CA PHE A 111 -4.87 -0.92 -22.52
C PHE A 111 -5.96 -0.12 -23.24
N GLN A 112 -6.07 -0.29 -24.55
CA GLN A 112 -7.14 0.32 -25.34
C GLN A 112 -8.43 -0.50 -25.21
N SER A 113 -9.54 0.19 -25.01
CA SER A 113 -10.87 -0.38 -24.96
C SER A 113 -11.84 0.55 -25.71
N GLY A 114 -12.40 0.11 -26.82
CA GLY A 114 -13.16 0.99 -27.70
C GLY A 114 -12.34 2.21 -28.14
N ASP A 115 -12.88 3.42 -27.96
CA ASP A 115 -12.26 4.69 -28.35
C ASP A 115 -11.43 5.33 -27.21
N GLY A 116 -11.26 4.65 -26.09
CA GLY A 116 -10.48 5.13 -24.95
C GLY A 116 -9.36 4.19 -24.53
N TRP A 117 -8.58 4.66 -23.57
CA TRP A 117 -7.43 3.97 -23.01
C TRP A 117 -7.48 3.97 -21.49
N TYR A 118 -7.03 2.88 -20.90
CA TYR A 118 -6.59 2.84 -19.51
C TYR A 118 -5.07 3.03 -19.51
N SER A 119 -4.55 4.03 -18.78
CA SER A 119 -3.12 4.32 -18.66
C SER A 119 -2.60 4.15 -17.23
N GLY A 120 -1.73 3.17 -17.02
CA GLY A 120 -1.13 2.84 -15.72
C GLY A 120 0.37 3.12 -15.73
N ALA A 121 0.79 4.14 -14.99
CA ALA A 121 2.21 4.48 -14.84
C ALA A 121 2.93 3.48 -13.93
N PHE A 122 4.20 3.23 -14.22
CA PHE A 122 5.05 2.37 -13.40
C PHE A 122 6.52 2.87 -13.39
N PRO A 123 7.27 2.64 -12.30
CA PRO A 123 8.68 2.98 -12.25
C PRO A 123 9.51 1.99 -13.09
N VAL A 124 10.56 2.49 -13.75
CA VAL A 124 11.58 1.65 -14.43
C VAL A 124 12.83 1.47 -13.56
N GLY A 125 13.16 2.49 -12.75
CA GLY A 125 13.82 2.41 -11.43
C GLY A 125 15.19 1.74 -11.23
N SER A 126 15.68 0.86 -12.10
CA SER A 126 16.81 -0.01 -11.78
C SER A 126 17.62 -0.44 -13.00
N ALA A 127 18.94 -0.49 -12.83
CA ALA A 127 19.88 -1.12 -13.77
C ALA A 127 20.02 -2.63 -13.54
N LYS A 128 18.97 -3.27 -13.02
CA LYS A 128 18.84 -4.71 -12.81
C LYS A 128 17.43 -5.15 -13.20
N TRP A 129 17.32 -6.40 -13.63
CA TRP A 129 16.03 -7.05 -13.78
C TRP A 129 15.26 -7.00 -12.47
N HIS A 130 14.02 -6.54 -12.53
CA HIS A 130 13.12 -6.52 -11.39
C HIS A 130 11.67 -6.66 -11.86
N LYS A 131 10.82 -7.10 -10.94
CA LYS A 131 9.40 -7.25 -11.15
C LYS A 131 8.70 -5.88 -11.04
N VAL A 132 7.89 -5.55 -12.04
CA VAL A 132 6.91 -4.46 -11.99
C VAL A 132 5.53 -5.05 -11.71
N THR A 133 4.76 -4.36 -10.88
CA THR A 133 3.36 -4.69 -10.58
C THR A 133 2.51 -3.44 -10.78
N VAL A 134 1.56 -3.51 -11.70
CA VAL A 134 0.65 -2.42 -12.05
C VAL A 134 -0.77 -2.87 -11.74
N ARG A 135 -1.43 -2.22 -10.77
CA ARG A 135 -2.80 -2.55 -10.35
C ARG A 135 -3.81 -1.66 -11.07
N LYS A 136 -5.05 -2.15 -11.29
CA LYS A 136 -6.11 -1.35 -11.92
C LYS A 136 -6.36 0.02 -11.24
N SER A 137 -6.14 0.16 -9.93
CA SER A 137 -6.27 1.44 -9.21
C SER A 137 -5.34 2.55 -9.72
N VAL A 138 -4.16 2.21 -10.24
CA VAL A 138 -3.23 3.22 -10.77
C VAL A 138 -3.58 3.65 -12.19
N PHE A 139 -4.47 2.92 -12.87
CA PHE A 139 -4.88 3.29 -14.21
C PHE A 139 -5.78 4.52 -14.17
N ARG A 140 -5.64 5.35 -15.20
CA ARG A 140 -6.54 6.47 -15.50
C ARG A 140 -7.22 6.22 -16.83
N SER A 141 -8.44 6.69 -16.96
CA SER A 141 -9.13 6.68 -18.25
C SER A 141 -8.73 7.91 -19.06
N GLU A 142 -8.27 7.67 -20.27
CA GLU A 142 -8.05 8.67 -21.31
C GLU A 142 -9.08 8.44 -22.43
N GLY A 143 -9.83 9.46 -22.80
CA GLY A 143 -10.98 9.29 -23.70
C GLY A 143 -12.15 8.58 -23.01
N SER A 144 -12.79 7.64 -23.70
CA SER A 144 -14.00 6.96 -23.21
C SER A 144 -13.89 5.44 -23.37
N PRO A 145 -13.07 4.77 -22.54
CA PRO A 145 -12.92 3.33 -22.64
C PRO A 145 -14.22 2.61 -22.31
N THR A 146 -14.52 1.52 -23.02
CA THR A 146 -15.83 0.83 -22.90
C THR A 146 -15.87 -0.26 -21.85
N GLY A 147 -14.72 -0.63 -21.27
CA GLY A 147 -14.61 -1.61 -20.19
C GLY A 147 -13.40 -2.52 -20.32
N TRP A 148 -13.00 -3.17 -19.22
CA TRP A 148 -11.88 -4.11 -19.21
C TRP A 148 -12.18 -5.45 -19.89
N ASN A 149 -13.44 -5.71 -20.22
CA ASN A 149 -13.90 -6.92 -20.89
C ASN A 149 -13.65 -6.93 -22.42
N ASN A 150 -13.17 -5.82 -22.99
CA ASN A 150 -12.95 -5.69 -24.43
C ASN A 150 -11.66 -4.90 -24.73
N ILE A 151 -10.52 -5.45 -24.31
CA ILE A 151 -9.22 -4.88 -24.59
C ILE A 151 -8.76 -5.31 -25.97
N ASN A 152 -8.51 -4.34 -26.86
CA ASN A 152 -8.15 -4.60 -28.24
C ASN A 152 -6.69 -4.21 -28.58
N LYS A 153 -6.04 -3.41 -27.75
CA LYS A 153 -4.63 -3.03 -27.94
C LYS A 153 -3.92 -2.85 -26.62
N ILE A 154 -2.64 -3.19 -26.61
CA ILE A 154 -1.70 -2.90 -25.53
C ILE A 154 -0.69 -1.90 -26.06
N ARG A 155 -0.33 -0.90 -25.25
CA ARG A 155 0.82 -0.03 -25.52
C ARG A 155 1.77 -0.01 -24.34
N LEU A 156 3.05 -0.17 -24.63
CA LEU A 156 4.13 0.05 -23.69
C LEU A 156 4.85 1.33 -24.08
N SER A 157 4.90 2.29 -23.16
CA SER A 157 5.53 3.59 -23.39
C SER A 157 6.59 3.90 -22.34
N PHE A 158 7.70 4.49 -22.77
CA PHE A 158 8.77 4.98 -21.90
C PHE A 158 8.96 6.47 -22.12
N TRP A 159 8.78 7.24 -21.05
CA TRP A 159 8.86 8.69 -21.05
C TRP A 159 10.29 9.15 -20.78
N LYS A 160 10.77 10.07 -21.61
CA LYS A 160 12.10 10.63 -21.53
C LYS A 160 12.30 11.46 -20.26
N ALA A 161 13.41 11.22 -19.57
CA ALA A 161 13.92 12.11 -18.51
C ALA A 161 15.12 12.94 -19.00
N SER A 162 15.96 12.38 -19.87
CA SER A 162 17.19 13.03 -20.35
C SER A 162 17.52 12.61 -21.79
N ASP A 163 18.41 13.35 -22.44
CA ASP A 163 18.92 13.08 -23.81
C ASP A 163 19.91 11.91 -23.85
N ILE A 164 19.56 10.78 -23.23
CA ILE A 164 20.41 9.59 -23.14
C ILE A 164 19.65 8.43 -23.79
N ASP A 165 20.22 7.83 -24.83
CA ASP A 165 19.66 6.64 -25.44
C ASP A 165 19.78 5.44 -24.48
N THR A 166 18.77 4.57 -24.49
CA THR A 166 18.75 3.38 -23.62
C THR A 166 18.05 2.20 -24.27
N ASN A 167 18.46 1.00 -23.90
CA ASN A 167 17.70 -0.21 -24.15
C ASN A 167 16.83 -0.52 -22.94
N VAL A 168 15.57 -0.88 -23.19
CA VAL A 168 14.65 -1.39 -22.18
C VAL A 168 14.24 -2.79 -22.61
N SER A 169 14.44 -3.76 -21.73
CA SER A 169 14.07 -5.15 -21.96
C SER A 169 12.93 -5.53 -21.04
N ILE A 170 11.95 -6.28 -21.56
CA ILE A 170 10.76 -6.72 -20.83
C ILE A 170 10.57 -8.22 -21.03
N ASP A 171 10.14 -8.90 -19.98
CA ASP A 171 9.81 -10.32 -20.00
C ASP A 171 8.49 -10.62 -19.28
N ASN A 172 7.80 -11.66 -19.74
CA ASN A 172 6.63 -12.30 -19.17
C ASN A 172 5.55 -11.34 -18.62
N LEU A 173 4.81 -10.68 -19.52
CA LEU A 173 3.64 -9.88 -19.17
C LEU A 173 2.45 -10.80 -18.86
N GLU A 174 1.95 -10.70 -17.64
CA GLU A 174 0.85 -11.52 -17.12
C GLU A 174 -0.22 -10.67 -16.44
N ALA A 175 -1.44 -11.22 -16.40
CA ALA A 175 -2.54 -10.69 -15.62
C ALA A 175 -2.95 -11.70 -14.56
N VAL A 176 -3.21 -11.21 -13.35
CA VAL A 176 -3.45 -12.01 -12.15
C VAL A 176 -4.78 -11.62 -11.52
N SER A 177 -5.56 -12.63 -11.13
CA SER A 177 -6.86 -12.51 -10.46
C SER A 177 -6.67 -12.81 -8.98
N ASP A 178 -6.67 -11.77 -8.17
CA ASP A 178 -6.50 -11.87 -6.73
C ASP A 178 -7.77 -12.37 -6.01
N LYS A 179 -7.60 -13.06 -4.88
CA LYS A 179 -8.73 -13.56 -4.07
C LYS A 179 -9.32 -12.49 -3.14
N ILE A 180 -8.54 -11.45 -2.87
CA ILE A 180 -8.95 -10.28 -2.10
C ILE A 180 -8.94 -9.10 -3.07
N VAL A 181 -10.06 -8.40 -3.16
CA VAL A 181 -10.18 -7.26 -4.08
C VAL A 181 -10.71 -6.02 -3.37
N ILE A 182 -10.18 -4.87 -3.77
CA ILE A 182 -10.80 -3.57 -3.51
C ILE A 182 -11.74 -3.28 -4.67
N VAL A 183 -13.01 -2.97 -4.37
CA VAL A 183 -13.97 -2.49 -5.36
C VAL A 183 -13.92 -0.98 -5.39
N MET A 184 -13.37 -0.41 -6.45
CA MET A 184 -13.28 1.03 -6.67
C MET A 184 -14.54 1.51 -7.40
N ASN A 185 -15.18 2.54 -6.87
CA ASN A 185 -16.31 3.17 -7.53
C ASN A 185 -15.79 4.13 -8.63
N ASP A 186 -15.79 3.67 -9.89
CA ASP A 186 -15.34 4.45 -11.04
C ASP A 186 -16.44 5.35 -11.61
N LYS A 187 -17.71 4.98 -11.44
CA LYS A 187 -18.85 5.69 -12.02
C LYS A 187 -19.15 7.02 -11.36
N SER A 188 -18.91 7.15 -10.05
CA SER A 188 -19.21 8.41 -9.33
C SER A 188 -18.30 9.57 -9.72
N GLN A 189 -17.16 9.30 -10.37
CA GLN A 189 -16.07 10.26 -10.58
C GLN A 189 -15.68 11.02 -9.29
N SER A 190 -15.91 10.42 -8.11
CA SER A 190 -15.69 11.05 -6.82
C SER A 190 -14.23 10.94 -6.41
N ASP A 191 -13.55 12.08 -6.28
CA ASP A 191 -12.20 12.14 -5.70
C ASP A 191 -12.12 11.48 -4.32
N SER A 192 -13.19 11.55 -3.52
CA SER A 192 -13.23 10.93 -2.19
C SER A 192 -13.33 9.40 -2.27
N ALA A 193 -14.09 8.85 -3.23
CA ALA A 193 -14.15 7.40 -3.45
C ALA A 193 -12.77 6.89 -3.87
N ARG A 194 -12.13 7.60 -4.80
CA ARG A 194 -10.81 7.27 -5.30
C ARG A 194 -9.73 7.36 -4.21
N ARG A 195 -9.71 8.44 -3.41
CA ARG A 195 -8.79 8.58 -2.27
C ARG A 195 -8.97 7.47 -1.23
N SER A 196 -10.21 7.03 -1.00
CA SER A 196 -10.50 5.95 -0.05
C SER A 196 -10.00 4.60 -0.56
N ALA A 197 -10.17 4.33 -1.86
CA ALA A 197 -9.59 3.15 -2.52
C ALA A 197 -8.06 3.18 -2.49
N ASP A 198 -7.43 4.32 -2.82
CA ASP A 198 -5.97 4.50 -2.78
C ASP A 198 -5.42 4.30 -1.35
N LEU A 199 -6.11 4.79 -0.32
CA LEU A 199 -5.73 4.56 1.08
C LEU A 199 -5.85 3.09 1.48
N MET A 200 -6.95 2.41 1.13
CA MET A 200 -7.09 0.98 1.41
C MET A 200 -6.00 0.16 0.70
N ALA A 201 -5.70 0.48 -0.55
CA ALA A 201 -4.63 -0.15 -1.31
C ALA A 201 -3.27 0.05 -0.61
N ASN A 202 -2.97 1.27 -0.16
CA ASN A 202 -1.77 1.58 0.61
C ASN A 202 -1.67 0.75 1.90
N VAL A 203 -2.78 0.62 2.65
CA VAL A 203 -2.83 -0.20 3.87
C VAL A 203 -2.50 -1.67 3.58
N LEU A 204 -3.08 -2.24 2.51
CA LEU A 204 -2.81 -3.62 2.11
C LEU A 204 -1.39 -3.81 1.56
N GLU A 205 -0.90 -2.89 0.73
CA GLU A 205 0.48 -2.95 0.17
C GLU A 205 1.54 -2.90 1.28
N ARG A 206 1.40 -1.98 2.24
CA ARG A 206 2.32 -1.89 3.38
C ARG A 206 2.26 -3.13 4.28
N SER A 207 1.16 -3.86 4.24
CA SER A 207 0.97 -5.13 4.94
C SER A 207 1.53 -6.33 4.17
N GLY A 208 2.04 -6.14 2.95
CA GLY A 208 2.61 -7.20 2.11
C GLY A 208 1.57 -8.09 1.44
N MET A 209 0.31 -7.68 1.43
CA MET A 209 -0.79 -8.46 0.89
C MET A 209 -0.87 -8.33 -0.63
N ASP A 210 -1.05 -9.45 -1.33
CA ASP A 210 -1.55 -9.38 -2.70
C ASP A 210 -3.06 -9.11 -2.66
N PHE A 211 -3.47 -8.17 -3.50
CA PHE A 211 -4.86 -7.81 -3.69
C PHE A 211 -5.03 -7.24 -5.09
N GLY A 212 -6.23 -7.44 -5.62
CA GLY A 212 -6.65 -6.89 -6.90
C GLY A 212 -7.50 -5.65 -6.70
N VAL A 213 -7.70 -4.90 -7.77
CA VAL A 213 -8.68 -3.82 -7.80
C VAL A 213 -9.65 -4.11 -8.93
N LEU A 214 -10.93 -4.14 -8.62
CA LEU A 214 -12.01 -4.21 -9.60
C LEU A 214 -12.79 -2.90 -9.56
N THR A 215 -13.41 -2.52 -10.66
CA THR A 215 -14.34 -1.39 -10.64
C THR A 215 -15.78 -1.85 -10.41
N ASP A 216 -16.65 -0.96 -9.95
CA ASP A 216 -18.10 -1.17 -9.92
C ASP A 216 -18.64 -1.60 -11.30
N THR A 217 -18.09 -1.05 -12.39
CA THR A 217 -18.37 -1.52 -13.76
C THR A 217 -17.96 -3.00 -13.98
N ASP A 218 -16.77 -3.41 -13.53
CA ASP A 218 -16.34 -4.82 -13.60
C ASP A 218 -17.27 -5.75 -12.81
N VAL A 219 -17.70 -5.30 -11.62
CA VAL A 219 -18.61 -6.05 -10.73
C VAL A 219 -20.00 -6.23 -11.37
N GLU A 220 -20.52 -5.22 -12.06
CA GLU A 220 -21.80 -5.35 -12.77
C GLU A 220 -21.73 -6.33 -13.95
N VAL A 221 -20.62 -6.32 -14.70
CA VAL A 221 -20.46 -7.14 -15.91
C VAL A 221 -20.20 -8.61 -15.57
N ARG A 222 -19.36 -8.90 -14.57
CA ARG A 222 -18.94 -10.28 -14.25
C ARG A 222 -19.35 -10.79 -12.88
N GLY A 223 -19.75 -9.90 -11.98
CA GLY A 223 -19.84 -10.21 -10.55
C GLY A 223 -18.46 -10.39 -9.91
N LEU A 224 -18.45 -11.09 -8.77
CA LEU A 224 -17.28 -11.33 -7.93
C LEU A 224 -16.93 -12.84 -7.87
N SER A 225 -17.05 -13.52 -9.00
CA SER A 225 -16.73 -14.95 -9.11
C SER A 225 -15.25 -15.21 -8.78
N ASP A 226 -14.97 -16.31 -8.07
CA ASP A 226 -13.62 -16.73 -7.64
C ASP A 226 -12.91 -15.83 -6.62
N ILE A 227 -13.55 -14.72 -6.23
CA ILE A 227 -13.13 -13.85 -5.14
C ILE A 227 -13.52 -14.49 -3.80
N LYS A 228 -12.72 -14.24 -2.75
CA LYS A 228 -13.01 -14.65 -1.38
C LYS A 228 -13.47 -13.47 -0.53
N LEU A 229 -12.89 -12.30 -0.75
CA LEU A 229 -13.24 -11.05 -0.05
C LEU A 229 -13.26 -9.85 -1.00
N ALA A 230 -14.35 -9.07 -0.92
CA ALA A 230 -14.48 -7.78 -1.57
C ALA A 230 -14.54 -6.64 -0.53
N ILE A 231 -13.69 -5.63 -0.69
CA ILE A 231 -13.57 -4.49 0.20
C ILE A 231 -14.12 -3.25 -0.51
N PHE A 232 -15.01 -2.52 0.15
CA PHE A 232 -15.71 -1.32 -0.35
C PHE A 232 -15.33 -0.11 0.51
N PRO A 233 -14.21 0.58 0.23
CA PRO A 233 -13.64 1.61 1.10
C PRO A 233 -14.48 2.89 1.18
N TYR A 234 -15.19 3.22 0.10
CA TYR A 234 -16.20 4.27 0.02
C TYR A 234 -16.87 4.21 -1.36
N ASN A 235 -18.05 3.61 -1.42
CA ASN A 235 -18.74 3.31 -2.69
C ASN A 235 -20.14 3.92 -2.66
N PRO A 236 -20.27 5.24 -2.85
CA PRO A 236 -21.58 5.91 -2.90
C PRO A 236 -22.35 5.53 -4.17
N ASN A 237 -23.68 5.66 -4.13
CA ASN A 237 -24.55 5.56 -5.31
C ASN A 237 -24.44 4.23 -6.08
N MET A 238 -24.31 3.10 -5.37
CA MET A 238 -24.32 1.77 -5.98
C MET A 238 -25.60 1.52 -6.79
N SER A 239 -25.46 0.89 -7.95
CA SER A 239 -26.61 0.50 -8.78
C SER A 239 -27.29 -0.77 -8.24
N ASP A 240 -28.55 -1.01 -8.63
CA ASP A 240 -29.22 -2.28 -8.30
C ASP A 240 -28.48 -3.49 -8.89
N ILE A 241 -27.84 -3.35 -10.06
CA ILE A 241 -27.08 -4.43 -10.69
C ILE A 241 -25.84 -4.78 -9.85
N GLU A 242 -25.12 -3.77 -9.37
CA GLU A 242 -23.97 -3.95 -8.49
C GLU A 242 -24.40 -4.59 -7.17
N ILE A 243 -25.46 -4.08 -6.54
CA ILE A 243 -26.01 -4.62 -5.29
C ILE A 243 -26.42 -6.09 -5.46
N ASP A 244 -27.13 -6.44 -6.52
CA ASP A 244 -27.56 -7.81 -6.79
C ASP A 244 -26.35 -8.74 -7.04
N ALA A 245 -25.27 -8.25 -7.66
CA ALA A 245 -24.03 -8.99 -7.82
C ALA A 245 -23.35 -9.26 -6.47
N ILE A 246 -23.31 -8.28 -5.57
CA ILE A 246 -22.77 -8.42 -4.21
C ILE A 246 -23.59 -9.42 -3.40
N ILE A 247 -24.92 -9.36 -3.49
CA ILE A 247 -25.82 -10.32 -2.83
C ILE A 247 -25.53 -11.74 -3.30
N ARG A 248 -25.43 -11.97 -4.63
CA ARG A 248 -25.09 -13.29 -5.17
C ARG A 248 -23.73 -13.79 -4.66
N PHE A 249 -22.73 -12.91 -4.61
CA PHE A 249 -21.40 -13.21 -4.11
C PHE A 249 -21.38 -13.63 -2.63
N VAL A 250 -22.07 -12.88 -1.76
CA VAL A 250 -22.19 -13.23 -0.35
C VAL A 250 -22.96 -14.55 -0.18
N ASN A 251 -24.02 -14.76 -0.96
CA ASN A 251 -24.79 -16.02 -0.95
C ASN A 251 -23.98 -17.22 -1.44
N SER A 252 -22.96 -17.03 -2.28
CA SER A 252 -22.02 -18.08 -2.68
C SER A 252 -20.85 -18.28 -1.71
N GLY A 253 -20.90 -17.62 -0.54
CA GLY A 253 -19.90 -17.77 0.53
C GLY A 253 -18.82 -16.69 0.57
N GLY A 254 -18.85 -15.73 -0.35
CA GLY A 254 -17.96 -14.57 -0.36
C GLY A 254 -18.14 -13.68 0.88
N LYS A 255 -17.07 -12.96 1.24
CA LYS A 255 -17.06 -12.03 2.38
C LYS A 255 -16.96 -10.58 1.91
N ILE A 256 -17.53 -9.67 2.67
CA ILE A 256 -17.46 -8.23 2.36
C ILE A 256 -16.91 -7.40 3.52
N MET A 257 -16.19 -6.34 3.22
CA MET A 257 -15.86 -5.27 4.18
C MET A 257 -16.39 -3.95 3.65
N PHE A 258 -17.29 -3.30 4.39
CA PHE A 258 -17.93 -2.05 3.99
C PHE A 258 -17.57 -0.90 4.92
N PHE A 259 -17.35 0.27 4.33
CA PHE A 259 -16.97 1.49 5.04
C PHE A 259 -17.94 2.64 4.73
N TYR A 260 -18.43 3.27 5.80
CA TYR A 260 -19.27 4.47 5.83
C TYR A 260 -20.69 4.36 5.27
N LEU A 261 -20.84 4.20 3.95
CA LEU A 261 -22.16 4.16 3.30
C LEU A 261 -22.56 2.71 3.03
N LEU A 262 -23.77 2.36 3.44
CA LEU A 262 -24.27 0.99 3.40
C LEU A 262 -25.69 0.97 2.84
N PRO A 263 -25.91 0.50 1.60
CA PRO A 263 -27.24 0.32 1.05
C PRO A 263 -28.06 -0.69 1.88
N ASP A 264 -29.38 -0.46 2.02
CA ASP A 264 -30.24 -1.26 2.90
C ASP A 264 -30.17 -2.78 2.61
N LYS A 265 -30.20 -3.17 1.33
CA LYS A 265 -30.08 -4.58 0.92
C LYS A 265 -28.74 -5.21 1.35
N ILE A 266 -27.67 -4.43 1.44
CA ILE A 266 -26.35 -4.90 1.92
C ILE A 266 -26.30 -4.86 3.44
N ALA A 267 -26.94 -3.87 4.08
CA ALA A 267 -27.08 -3.80 5.53
C ALA A 267 -27.73 -5.07 6.10
N ASP A 268 -28.77 -5.57 5.42
CA ASP A 268 -29.44 -6.82 5.76
C ASP A 268 -28.48 -8.02 5.79
N LEU A 269 -27.57 -8.13 4.82
CA LEU A 269 -26.57 -9.20 4.76
C LEU A 269 -25.60 -9.16 5.95
N LEU A 270 -25.35 -7.97 6.50
CA LEU A 270 -24.46 -7.74 7.64
C LEU A 270 -25.20 -7.71 8.98
N GLY A 271 -26.50 -8.02 9.02
CA GLY A 271 -27.32 -7.97 10.23
C GLY A 271 -27.44 -6.55 10.79
N ILE A 272 -27.53 -5.55 9.91
CA ILE A 272 -27.77 -4.15 10.26
C ILE A 272 -29.19 -3.80 9.80
N GLU A 273 -30.01 -3.29 10.71
CA GLU A 273 -31.38 -2.86 10.42
C GLU A 273 -31.42 -1.50 9.71
N SER A 274 -30.55 -0.58 10.14
CA SER A 274 -30.45 0.77 9.57
C SER A 274 -29.12 1.42 9.95
N GLY A 275 -28.59 2.29 9.10
CA GLY A 275 -27.51 3.22 9.47
C GLY A 275 -28.06 4.63 9.72
N SER A 276 -27.59 5.29 10.79
CA SER A 276 -27.97 6.69 11.08
C SER A 276 -26.73 7.59 11.03
N TRP A 277 -26.80 8.65 10.23
CA TRP A 277 -25.71 9.62 10.13
C TRP A 277 -25.65 10.51 11.38
N SER A 278 -24.45 10.78 11.88
CA SER A 278 -24.20 11.65 13.04
C SER A 278 -22.92 12.46 12.87
N LYS A 279 -22.96 13.76 13.15
CA LYS A 279 -21.79 14.68 13.17
C LYS A 279 -21.01 14.64 14.50
N GLY A 280 -21.50 13.90 15.48
CA GLY A 280 -21.00 13.96 16.84
C GLY A 280 -21.54 15.16 17.61
N ASP A 281 -21.69 14.97 18.93
CA ASP A 281 -22.32 15.93 19.84
C ASP A 281 -21.33 16.98 20.36
N TYR A 282 -20.02 16.70 20.27
CA TYR A 282 -18.93 17.58 20.67
C TYR A 282 -17.66 17.29 19.86
N GLU A 283 -16.70 18.23 19.94
CA GLU A 283 -15.45 18.16 19.19
C GLU A 283 -14.67 16.88 19.52
N ASN A 284 -14.21 16.20 18.46
CA ASN A 284 -13.42 14.96 18.54
C ASN A 284 -14.14 13.78 19.23
N GLU A 285 -15.47 13.74 19.27
CA GLU A 285 -16.19 12.56 19.81
C GLU A 285 -15.73 11.23 19.17
N PHE A 286 -15.38 11.24 17.88
CA PHE A 286 -14.93 10.07 17.13
C PHE A 286 -13.42 10.08 16.87
N TYR A 287 -12.64 10.31 17.93
CA TYR A 287 -11.18 10.45 17.85
C TYR A 287 -10.48 9.12 17.53
N SER A 288 -10.80 8.05 18.24
CA SER A 288 -10.24 6.71 18.01
C SER A 288 -11.31 5.64 18.11
N VAL A 289 -10.96 4.42 17.67
CA VAL A 289 -11.76 3.22 17.89
C VAL A 289 -11.00 2.32 18.84
N ARG A 290 -11.64 1.89 19.92
CA ARG A 290 -11.12 0.85 20.80
C ARG A 290 -11.82 -0.47 20.52
N PHE A 291 -11.04 -1.52 20.34
CA PHE A 291 -11.57 -2.86 20.09
C PHE A 291 -11.81 -3.59 21.40
N ASP A 292 -12.94 -4.28 21.50
CA ASP A 292 -13.39 -5.02 22.68
C ASP A 292 -13.86 -6.44 22.33
N SER A 293 -13.31 -6.99 21.24
CA SER A 293 -13.62 -8.32 20.73
C SER A 293 -12.46 -9.31 20.89
N ASN A 294 -12.80 -10.59 20.87
CA ASN A 294 -11.82 -11.69 20.85
C ASN A 294 -11.36 -12.04 19.42
N VAL A 295 -11.47 -11.12 18.44
CA VAL A 295 -10.90 -11.37 17.11
C VAL A 295 -9.38 -11.37 17.24
N ASP A 296 -8.78 -12.48 16.85
CA ASP A 296 -7.36 -12.73 17.08
C ASP A 296 -6.50 -11.75 16.29
N GLY A 297 -5.49 -11.16 16.96
CA GLY A 297 -4.56 -10.21 16.35
C GLY A 297 -5.07 -8.78 16.11
N LEU A 298 -6.30 -8.42 16.53
CA LEU A 298 -6.71 -7.01 16.50
C LEU A 298 -5.78 -6.13 17.36
N PRO A 299 -5.49 -4.89 16.94
CA PRO A 299 -4.86 -3.92 17.83
C PRO A 299 -5.84 -3.47 18.93
N ASP A 300 -5.33 -2.96 20.05
CA ASP A 300 -6.19 -2.43 21.12
C ASP A 300 -7.01 -1.21 20.64
N THR A 301 -6.39 -0.35 19.83
CA THR A 301 -7.00 0.88 19.31
C THR A 301 -6.49 1.24 17.92
N ILE A 302 -7.30 1.96 17.14
CA ILE A 302 -6.86 2.73 15.97
C ILE A 302 -7.20 4.21 16.14
N ASN A 303 -6.31 5.12 15.73
CA ASN A 303 -6.66 6.53 15.60
C ASN A 303 -7.41 6.79 14.29
N GLN A 304 -8.45 7.61 14.37
CA GLN A 304 -9.37 7.81 13.26
C GLN A 304 -9.67 9.29 13.00
N GLY A 305 -10.03 10.07 14.02
CA GLY A 305 -10.27 11.51 13.89
C GLY A 305 -11.45 11.86 12.99
N SER A 306 -12.54 11.09 13.07
CA SER A 306 -13.74 11.32 12.27
C SER A 306 -14.55 12.50 12.80
N TRP A 307 -15.07 13.34 11.91
CA TRP A 307 -15.99 14.42 12.27
C TRP A 307 -17.46 14.06 12.00
N ASN A 308 -17.72 12.92 11.36
CA ASN A 308 -19.04 12.32 11.22
C ASN A 308 -18.91 10.79 11.15
N VAL A 309 -20.01 10.09 11.36
CA VAL A 309 -20.09 8.63 11.29
C VAL A 309 -21.50 8.18 10.88
N THR A 310 -21.60 6.97 10.35
CA THR A 310 -22.83 6.18 10.23
C THR A 310 -22.88 5.21 11.40
N ILE A 311 -23.86 5.37 12.29
CA ILE A 311 -24.07 4.54 13.46
C ILE A 311 -25.02 3.39 13.07
N PRO A 312 -24.57 2.12 13.11
CA PRO A 312 -25.41 1.00 12.75
C PRO A 312 -26.35 0.61 13.89
N LYS A 313 -27.63 0.43 13.58
CA LYS A 313 -28.60 -0.26 14.44
C LYS A 313 -28.58 -1.75 14.08
N LEU A 314 -28.25 -2.60 15.03
CA LEU A 314 -28.00 -4.03 14.78
C LEU A 314 -29.25 -4.88 14.93
N LYS A 315 -29.28 -6.00 14.20
CA LYS A 315 -30.27 -7.08 14.33
C LYS A 315 -29.59 -8.45 14.22
N GLY A 316 -30.19 -9.47 14.82
CA GLY A 316 -29.63 -10.83 14.82
C GLY A 316 -28.30 -10.91 15.58
N ASP A 317 -27.38 -11.74 15.08
CA ASP A 317 -26.16 -12.13 15.79
C ASP A 317 -24.92 -11.27 15.46
N THR A 318 -25.11 -10.12 14.82
CA THR A 318 -24.01 -9.20 14.50
C THR A 318 -23.39 -8.62 15.77
N LYS A 319 -22.06 -8.70 15.89
CA LYS A 319 -21.32 -8.27 17.08
C LYS A 319 -20.67 -6.92 16.84
N ILE A 320 -20.71 -6.06 17.86
CA ILE A 320 -19.88 -4.85 17.91
C ILE A 320 -18.47 -5.29 18.31
N ILE A 321 -17.48 -4.92 17.52
CA ILE A 321 -16.07 -5.26 17.80
C ILE A 321 -15.22 -4.04 18.13
N GLY A 322 -15.73 -2.83 17.86
CA GLY A 322 -15.06 -1.59 18.21
C GLY A 322 -16.04 -0.46 18.48
N ARG A 323 -15.67 0.39 19.44
CA ARG A 323 -16.44 1.57 19.87
C ARG A 323 -15.62 2.83 19.73
N TRP A 324 -16.31 3.93 19.44
CA TRP A 324 -15.69 5.25 19.40
C TRP A 324 -15.19 5.66 20.77
N VAL A 325 -14.04 6.31 20.81
CA VAL A 325 -13.42 6.84 22.01
C VAL A 325 -13.01 8.29 21.75
N ASP A 326 -13.30 9.17 22.72
CA ASP A 326 -12.91 10.57 22.67
C ASP A 326 -11.44 10.78 23.11
N PRO A 327 -10.85 11.99 22.98
CA PRO A 327 -9.47 12.24 23.39
C PRO A 327 -9.21 12.11 24.89
N LYS A 328 -10.26 12.04 25.71
CA LYS A 328 -10.17 11.83 27.17
C LYS A 328 -10.24 10.35 27.54
N GLY A 329 -10.36 9.45 26.56
CA GLY A 329 -10.48 8.01 26.77
C GLY A 329 -11.91 7.56 27.12
N LYS A 330 -12.92 8.44 27.01
CA LYS A 330 -14.32 8.07 27.25
C LYS A 330 -14.84 7.28 26.06
N ILE A 331 -15.33 6.08 26.34
CA ILE A 331 -15.93 5.20 25.32
C ILE A 331 -17.37 5.63 25.09
N SER A 332 -17.74 5.74 23.81
CA SER A 332 -19.10 5.97 23.37
C SER A 332 -19.89 4.66 23.30
N GLU A 333 -21.18 4.72 23.58
CA GLU A 333 -22.12 3.61 23.30
C GLU A 333 -22.35 3.43 21.78
N LYS A 334 -21.97 4.42 20.97
CA LYS A 334 -22.11 4.40 19.50
C LYS A 334 -21.13 3.36 18.90
N PRO A 335 -21.61 2.32 18.21
CA PRO A 335 -20.73 1.34 17.55
C PRO A 335 -19.89 2.01 16.46
N ALA A 336 -18.61 1.67 16.41
CA ALA A 336 -17.70 2.11 15.34
C ALA A 336 -17.52 1.04 14.27
N MET A 337 -17.42 -0.22 14.69
CA MET A 337 -17.19 -1.36 13.80
C MET A 337 -17.93 -2.60 14.28
N THR A 338 -18.45 -3.36 13.33
CA THR A 338 -19.22 -4.58 13.59
C THR A 338 -18.76 -5.72 12.72
N ILE A 339 -18.89 -6.95 13.23
CA ILE A 339 -18.61 -8.18 12.49
C ILE A 339 -19.82 -9.10 12.45
N ASN A 340 -20.00 -9.72 11.29
CA ASN A 340 -21.00 -10.73 10.98
C ASN A 340 -20.31 -11.88 10.22
N LYS A 341 -20.92 -13.08 10.19
CA LYS A 341 -20.43 -14.20 9.37
C LYS A 341 -20.22 -13.86 7.89
N ASN A 342 -20.92 -12.86 7.36
CA ASN A 342 -20.84 -12.41 5.97
C ASN A 342 -19.82 -11.29 5.75
N GLY A 343 -19.34 -10.64 6.81
CA GLY A 343 -18.45 -9.48 6.63
C GLY A 343 -18.36 -8.52 7.80
N VAL A 344 -17.72 -7.38 7.54
CA VAL A 344 -17.49 -6.30 8.50
C VAL A 344 -18.10 -5.01 7.98
N PHE A 345 -18.59 -4.18 8.90
CA PHE A 345 -18.97 -2.80 8.62
C PHE A 345 -18.23 -1.84 9.56
N MET A 346 -17.66 -0.77 9.00
CA MET A 346 -17.13 0.37 9.73
C MET A 346 -17.98 1.60 9.45
N GLY A 347 -18.37 2.32 10.50
CA GLY A 347 -19.23 3.50 10.41
C GLY A 347 -18.61 4.72 9.71
N HIS A 348 -17.38 4.64 9.20
CA HIS A 348 -16.73 5.74 8.48
C HIS A 348 -15.67 5.19 7.51
N VAL A 349 -15.23 6.03 6.57
CA VAL A 349 -14.10 5.72 5.67
C VAL A 349 -12.80 5.70 6.50
N LEU A 350 -11.80 4.93 6.10
CA LEU A 350 -10.50 5.01 6.78
C LEU A 350 -9.86 6.40 6.56
N THR A 351 -9.17 6.90 7.57
CA THR A 351 -8.36 8.13 7.48
C THR A 351 -6.86 7.79 7.41
N GLN A 352 -6.03 8.77 7.05
CA GLN A 352 -4.59 8.58 6.85
C GLN A 352 -3.78 8.35 8.14
N GLY A 353 -4.31 8.75 9.30
CA GLY A 353 -3.59 8.58 10.58
C GLY A 353 -3.48 7.10 10.97
N ASP A 354 -2.40 6.74 11.66
CA ASP A 354 -2.24 5.41 12.31
C ASP A 354 -2.35 4.20 11.35
N LEU A 355 -1.66 4.29 10.22
CA LEU A 355 -1.65 3.25 9.19
C LEU A 355 -1.16 1.88 9.70
N ALA A 356 -0.28 1.86 10.70
CA ALA A 356 0.26 0.61 11.26
C ALA A 356 -0.83 -0.20 11.97
N ASN A 357 -1.56 0.42 12.91
CA ASN A 357 -2.67 -0.27 13.60
C ASN A 357 -3.82 -0.56 12.62
N LYS A 358 -4.08 0.31 11.64
CA LYS A 358 -5.10 0.02 10.60
C LYS A 358 -4.71 -1.17 9.72
N GLY A 359 -3.45 -1.31 9.35
CA GLY A 359 -2.94 -2.50 8.65
C GLY A 359 -3.13 -3.76 9.47
N GLN A 360 -2.73 -3.73 10.75
CA GLN A 360 -2.94 -4.85 11.67
C GLN A 360 -4.43 -5.20 11.82
N MET A 361 -5.30 -4.20 11.99
CA MET A 361 -6.74 -4.37 12.07
C MET A 361 -7.30 -5.05 10.81
N ILE A 362 -6.94 -4.57 9.61
CA ILE A 362 -7.41 -5.16 8.35
C ILE A 362 -6.94 -6.61 8.23
N LEU A 363 -5.68 -6.92 8.52
CA LEU A 363 -5.17 -8.29 8.48
C LEU A 363 -5.90 -9.22 9.46
N ALA A 364 -6.10 -8.79 10.70
CA ALA A 364 -6.85 -9.55 11.70
C ALA A 364 -8.28 -9.85 11.23
N LEU A 365 -8.96 -8.86 10.65
CA LEU A 365 -10.32 -9.03 10.12
C LEU A 365 -10.34 -9.94 8.88
N ILE A 366 -9.33 -9.89 8.01
CA ILE A 366 -9.20 -10.81 6.89
C ILE A 366 -9.01 -12.25 7.40
N GLY A 367 -8.13 -12.45 8.39
CA GLY A 367 -7.89 -13.75 9.01
C GLY A 367 -9.15 -14.33 9.67
N GLU A 368 -9.93 -13.50 10.35
CA GLU A 368 -11.21 -13.91 10.95
C GLU A 368 -12.25 -14.30 9.90
N LEU A 369 -12.36 -13.54 8.81
CA LEU A 369 -13.33 -13.79 7.74
C LEU A 369 -12.96 -14.97 6.83
N LEU A 370 -11.66 -15.22 6.65
CA LEU A 370 -11.09 -16.22 5.73
C LEU A 370 -10.08 -17.15 6.44
N PRO A 371 -10.50 -18.02 7.37
CA PRO A 371 -9.59 -18.95 8.05
C PRO A 371 -8.85 -19.88 7.10
N ASP A 372 -9.46 -20.24 5.97
CA ASP A 372 -8.86 -21.06 4.91
C ASP A 372 -7.67 -20.38 4.21
N MET A 373 -7.48 -19.07 4.41
CA MET A 373 -6.35 -18.31 3.86
C MET A 373 -5.21 -18.10 4.87
N HIS A 374 -5.31 -18.56 6.13
CA HIS A 374 -4.29 -18.33 7.17
C HIS A 374 -2.88 -18.69 6.74
N SER A 375 -2.69 -19.83 6.08
CA SER A 375 -1.37 -20.25 5.58
C SER A 375 -0.76 -19.24 4.60
N TYR A 376 -1.56 -18.82 3.61
CA TYR A 376 -1.15 -17.83 2.60
C TYR A 376 -0.88 -16.45 3.23
N LEU A 377 -1.78 -15.99 4.09
CA LEU A 377 -1.64 -14.72 4.82
C LEU A 377 -0.37 -14.72 5.68
N SER A 378 -0.13 -15.82 6.40
CA SER A 378 1.00 -15.94 7.31
C SER A 378 2.34 -15.89 6.59
N GLU A 379 2.42 -16.51 5.40
CA GLU A 379 3.61 -16.42 4.55
C GLU A 379 3.86 -14.98 4.08
N ALA A 380 2.83 -14.30 3.57
CA ALA A 380 2.94 -12.91 3.14
C ALA A 380 3.38 -11.97 4.28
N ILE A 381 2.78 -12.11 5.46
CA ILE A 381 3.11 -11.32 6.66
C ILE A 381 4.58 -11.50 7.05
N LEU A 382 5.09 -12.74 7.08
CA LEU A 382 6.49 -13.00 7.43
C LEU A 382 7.46 -12.47 6.39
N GLN A 383 7.19 -12.72 5.11
CA GLN A 383 8.03 -12.20 4.02
C GLN A 383 8.12 -10.67 4.09
N ASN A 384 7.00 -9.99 4.31
CA ASN A 384 6.96 -8.54 4.39
C ASN A 384 7.66 -7.98 5.64
N SER A 385 7.61 -8.69 6.77
CA SER A 385 8.23 -8.21 8.02
C SER A 385 9.76 -8.08 7.96
N GLY A 386 10.41 -8.72 6.98
CA GLY A 386 11.85 -8.58 6.72
C GLY A 386 12.22 -7.46 5.74
N LYS A 387 11.26 -6.83 5.05
CA LYS A 387 11.52 -5.82 4.03
C LYS A 387 11.73 -4.43 4.64
N ILE A 388 12.73 -3.71 4.16
CA ILE A 388 12.99 -2.33 4.63
C ILE A 388 13.81 -1.53 3.62
N ALA A 389 13.40 -0.28 3.36
CA ALA A 389 14.18 0.69 2.56
C ALA A 389 14.67 0.17 1.19
N GLY A 390 13.85 -0.66 0.51
CA GLY A 390 14.19 -1.26 -0.78
C GLY A 390 15.02 -2.54 -0.70
N LEU A 391 15.28 -3.06 0.51
CA LEU A 391 15.86 -4.37 0.76
C LEU A 391 14.74 -5.40 0.82
N GLU A 392 14.93 -6.51 0.10
CA GLU A 392 13.85 -7.46 -0.21
C GLU A 392 13.62 -8.50 0.88
N ASP A 393 14.57 -8.66 1.80
CA ASP A 393 14.46 -9.59 2.90
C ASP A 393 15.32 -9.20 4.11
N MET A 394 15.13 -9.95 5.20
CA MET A 394 15.88 -9.75 6.43
C MET A 394 17.39 -9.92 6.23
N LYS A 395 17.83 -10.82 5.35
CA LYS A 395 19.26 -11.10 5.14
C LYS A 395 19.96 -9.89 4.50
N GLU A 396 19.33 -9.25 3.52
CA GLU A 396 19.82 -8.01 2.92
C GLU A 396 19.87 -6.88 3.96
N ALA A 397 18.83 -6.75 4.78
CA ALA A 397 18.79 -5.78 5.89
C ALA A 397 19.93 -6.01 6.88
N LEU A 398 20.16 -7.25 7.32
CA LEU A 398 21.27 -7.62 8.20
C LEU A 398 22.63 -7.25 7.60
N SER A 399 22.86 -7.62 6.34
CA SER A 399 24.13 -7.32 5.66
C SER A 399 24.40 -5.81 5.56
N MET A 400 23.37 -5.01 5.28
CA MET A 400 23.50 -3.55 5.26
C MET A 400 23.79 -2.99 6.67
N ILE A 401 23.08 -3.47 7.69
CA ILE A 401 23.29 -3.06 9.09
C ILE A 401 24.74 -3.36 9.51
N GLU A 402 25.22 -4.58 9.27
CA GLU A 402 26.58 -5.00 9.61
C GLU A 402 27.65 -4.15 8.92
N SER A 403 27.46 -3.84 7.64
CA SER A 403 28.34 -2.94 6.89
C SER A 403 28.38 -1.53 7.50
N ASN A 404 27.21 -0.95 7.79
CA ASN A 404 27.13 0.38 8.40
C ASN A 404 27.77 0.43 9.80
N MET A 405 27.68 -0.67 10.55
CA MET A 405 28.25 -0.78 11.89
C MET A 405 29.77 -0.64 11.91
N GLU A 406 30.50 -0.87 10.82
CA GLU A 406 31.95 -0.69 10.77
C GLU A 406 32.35 0.75 11.12
N MET A 407 31.54 1.73 10.71
CA MET A 407 31.77 3.17 10.87
C MET A 407 31.26 3.75 12.20
N LEU A 408 30.61 2.94 13.04
CA LEU A 408 30.03 3.42 14.30
C LEU A 408 31.04 3.46 15.46
N SER A 409 30.76 4.28 16.47
CA SER A 409 31.44 4.23 17.78
C SER A 409 31.19 2.89 18.50
N LYS A 410 32.10 2.47 19.39
CA LYS A 410 31.96 1.21 20.16
C LYS A 410 30.61 1.07 20.89
N ASP A 411 30.12 2.13 21.52
CA ASP A 411 28.87 2.09 22.29
C ASP A 411 27.66 1.91 21.37
N ARG A 412 27.55 2.72 20.30
CA ARG A 412 26.51 2.54 19.28
C ARG A 412 26.56 1.17 18.62
N LYS A 413 27.74 0.60 18.35
CA LYS A 413 27.83 -0.78 17.84
C LYS A 413 27.20 -1.78 18.81
N LYS A 414 27.41 -1.61 20.13
CA LYS A 414 26.82 -2.49 21.15
C LYS A 414 25.30 -2.37 21.19
N GLU A 415 24.77 -1.15 21.08
CA GLU A 415 23.32 -0.90 21.03
C GLU A 415 22.68 -1.52 19.80
N VAL A 416 23.27 -1.30 18.61
CA VAL A 416 22.79 -1.88 17.35
C VAL A 416 22.82 -3.41 17.40
N LYS A 417 23.90 -4.04 17.92
CA LYS A 417 23.97 -5.50 18.10
C LYS A 417 22.85 -6.03 18.99
N LYS A 418 22.61 -5.37 20.13
CA LYS A 418 21.55 -5.79 21.06
C LYS A 418 20.17 -5.70 20.40
N GLY A 419 19.90 -4.60 19.71
CA GLY A 419 18.63 -4.44 19.00
C GLY A 419 18.45 -5.45 17.87
N LEU A 420 19.55 -5.82 17.18
CA LEU A 420 19.55 -6.85 16.15
C LEU A 420 19.18 -8.22 16.71
N GLU A 421 19.81 -8.64 17.82
CA GLU A 421 19.46 -9.88 18.52
C GLU A 421 18.00 -9.91 18.97
N GLU A 422 17.45 -8.75 19.38
CA GLU A 422 16.03 -8.63 19.72
C GLU A 422 15.12 -8.80 18.50
N ALA A 423 15.45 -8.16 17.37
CA ALA A 423 14.71 -8.30 16.11
C ALA A 423 14.72 -9.75 15.59
N GLU A 424 15.88 -10.42 15.61
CA GLU A 424 16.01 -11.83 15.23
C GLU A 424 15.17 -12.75 16.13
N LYS A 425 15.20 -12.52 17.45
CA LYS A 425 14.36 -13.30 18.39
C LYS A 425 12.87 -13.11 18.13
N LEU A 426 12.42 -11.89 17.82
CA LEU A 426 11.02 -11.62 17.47
C LEU A 426 10.63 -12.31 16.17
N PHE A 427 11.50 -12.27 15.15
CA PHE A 427 11.27 -12.94 13.88
C PHE A 427 11.20 -14.46 14.02
N GLU A 428 12.07 -15.08 14.84
CA GLU A 428 12.00 -16.51 15.12
C GLU A 428 10.75 -16.90 15.92
N LYS A 429 10.29 -16.05 16.86
CA LYS A 429 8.99 -16.24 17.52
C LYS A 429 7.83 -16.18 16.52
N ALA A 430 7.85 -15.22 15.59
CA ALA A 430 6.84 -15.09 14.54
C ALA A 430 6.80 -16.34 13.64
N LYS A 431 7.96 -16.85 13.19
CA LYS A 431 8.04 -18.13 12.46
C LYS A 431 7.47 -19.31 13.24
N ASN A 432 7.70 -19.35 14.55
CA ASN A 432 7.15 -20.39 15.41
C ASN A 432 5.63 -20.27 15.59
N ALA A 433 5.09 -19.05 15.65
CA ALA A 433 3.65 -18.81 15.65
C ALA A 433 3.00 -19.27 14.34
N GLN A 434 3.60 -18.94 13.19
CA GLN A 434 3.17 -19.48 11.88
C GLN A 434 3.13 -21.00 11.87
N LYS A 435 4.21 -21.68 12.31
CA LYS A 435 4.27 -23.16 12.33
C LYS A 435 3.20 -23.80 13.22
N LYS A 436 2.70 -23.07 14.21
CA LYS A 436 1.66 -23.52 15.14
C LYS A 436 0.25 -23.07 14.74
N ASP A 437 0.12 -22.36 13.62
CA ASP A 437 -1.14 -21.75 13.16
C ASP A 437 -1.74 -20.77 14.20
N HIS A 438 -0.89 -20.07 14.95
CA HIS A 438 -1.30 -19.03 15.88
C HIS A 438 -1.29 -17.67 15.16
N TYR A 439 -2.36 -17.37 14.42
CA TYR A 439 -2.41 -16.24 13.49
C TYR A 439 -2.25 -14.86 14.17
N GLY A 440 -2.93 -14.59 15.28
CA GLY A 440 -2.81 -13.30 15.96
C GLY A 440 -1.48 -13.10 16.67
N ASP A 441 -0.89 -14.15 17.24
CA ASP A 441 0.49 -14.12 17.75
C ASP A 441 1.46 -13.76 16.61
N LEU A 442 1.28 -14.37 15.44
CA LEU A 442 2.08 -14.08 14.26
C LEU A 442 1.99 -12.60 13.86
N LEU A 443 0.78 -12.04 13.75
CA LEU A 443 0.57 -10.63 13.43
C LEU A 443 1.32 -9.70 14.39
N ASN A 444 1.14 -9.94 15.70
CA ASN A 444 1.75 -9.14 16.74
C ASN A 444 3.28 -9.24 16.75
N LEU A 445 3.83 -10.46 16.59
CA LEU A 445 5.26 -10.71 16.62
C LEU A 445 5.95 -10.20 15.34
N SER A 446 5.33 -10.39 14.17
CA SER A 446 5.86 -9.86 12.90
C SER A 446 5.89 -8.33 12.88
N ARG A 447 4.86 -7.66 13.44
CA ARG A 447 4.88 -6.20 13.59
C ARG A 447 6.03 -5.76 14.50
N GLN A 448 6.15 -6.35 15.68
CA GLN A 448 7.23 -6.03 16.62
C GLN A 448 8.61 -6.28 16.00
N ALA A 449 8.78 -7.37 15.25
CA ALA A 449 10.02 -7.68 14.55
C ALA A 449 10.36 -6.61 13.50
N SER A 450 9.38 -6.19 12.68
CA SER A 450 9.56 -5.17 11.65
C SER A 450 9.87 -3.79 12.25
N GLU A 451 9.15 -3.37 13.29
CA GLU A 451 9.41 -2.12 14.01
C GLU A 451 10.81 -2.11 14.63
N LYS A 452 11.22 -3.22 15.25
CA LYS A 452 12.56 -3.35 15.83
C LYS A 452 13.63 -3.35 14.75
N LEU A 453 13.42 -4.06 13.65
CA LEU A 453 14.33 -4.04 12.50
C LEU A 453 14.48 -2.63 11.95
N GLN A 454 13.39 -1.86 11.85
CA GLN A 454 13.42 -0.47 11.39
C GLN A 454 14.21 0.45 12.33
N GLU A 455 13.97 0.34 13.64
CA GLU A 455 14.73 1.08 14.65
C GLU A 455 16.24 0.80 14.54
N VAL A 456 16.61 -0.48 14.43
CA VAL A 456 17.99 -0.93 14.32
C VAL A 456 18.62 -0.51 12.99
N PHE A 457 17.88 -0.62 11.89
CA PHE A 457 18.32 -0.21 10.57
C PHE A 457 18.68 1.28 10.55
N ILE A 458 17.78 2.15 11.03
CA ILE A 458 18.04 3.59 11.12
C ILE A 458 19.22 3.86 12.07
N SER A 459 19.28 3.18 13.20
CA SER A 459 20.35 3.33 14.20
C SER A 459 21.71 2.84 13.70
N SER A 460 21.75 2.01 12.66
CA SER A 460 22.99 1.52 12.07
C SER A 460 23.74 2.59 11.29
N PHE A 461 23.06 3.63 10.79
CA PHE A 461 23.70 4.64 9.96
C PHE A 461 24.64 5.55 10.77
N PRO A 462 25.88 5.77 10.31
CA PRO A 462 26.76 6.75 10.91
C PRO A 462 26.21 8.15 10.71
N SER A 463 26.44 9.04 11.68
CA SER A 463 26.22 10.47 11.46
C SER A 463 27.14 10.95 10.35
N LYS A 464 26.61 11.79 9.46
CA LYS A 464 27.44 12.40 8.42
C LYS A 464 28.40 13.41 9.06
N LYS A 465 29.58 13.56 8.48
CA LYS A 465 30.46 14.68 8.85
C LYS A 465 29.70 15.97 8.54
N ASP A 466 29.71 16.90 9.50
CA ASP A 466 29.05 18.20 9.39
C ASP A 466 27.52 18.10 9.17
N GLU A 467 26.89 17.06 9.71
CA GLU A 467 25.44 16.84 9.61
C GLU A 467 24.63 18.00 10.23
N PHE A 468 23.74 18.60 9.43
CA PHE A 468 22.85 19.68 9.85
C PHE A 468 21.59 19.13 10.52
N ARG A 469 21.54 19.15 11.86
CA ARG A 469 20.43 18.61 12.67
C ARG A 469 19.69 19.77 13.30
N ALA A 470 18.70 20.25 12.57
CA ALA A 470 17.98 21.47 12.91
C ALA A 470 16.57 21.22 13.45
N LEU A 471 16.17 22.07 14.38
CA LEU A 471 14.77 22.22 14.81
C LEU A 471 14.19 23.49 14.19
N TRP A 472 13.11 23.37 13.41
CA TRP A 472 12.34 24.54 12.98
C TRP A 472 11.42 24.99 14.11
N CYS A 473 11.58 26.25 14.55
CA CYS A 473 10.72 26.86 15.55
C CYS A 473 9.82 27.89 14.88
N HIS A 474 8.54 27.58 14.73
CA HIS A 474 7.58 28.47 14.09
C HIS A 474 7.31 29.76 14.87
N SER A 475 7.45 29.70 16.20
CA SER A 475 7.29 30.83 17.11
C SER A 475 8.59 31.63 17.18
N ALA A 476 8.50 32.96 17.00
CA ALA A 476 9.64 33.87 17.21
C ALA A 476 10.09 33.93 18.69
N PHE A 477 9.22 33.51 19.62
CA PHE A 477 9.46 33.54 21.06
C PHE A 477 9.90 32.18 21.62
N GLY A 478 10.24 31.23 20.75
CA GLY A 478 10.61 29.88 21.16
C GLY A 478 9.40 29.05 21.64
N LEU A 479 9.70 28.03 22.45
CA LEU A 479 8.70 27.12 23.02
C LEU A 479 7.95 27.79 24.17
N SER A 480 6.62 27.69 24.18
CA SER A 480 5.78 28.30 25.21
C SER A 480 6.22 27.89 26.63
N GLY A 481 6.47 28.88 27.48
CA GLY A 481 6.90 28.70 28.87
C GLY A 481 8.39 28.37 29.05
N TRP A 482 9.21 28.46 27.99
CA TRP A 482 10.65 28.22 28.03
C TRP A 482 11.42 29.45 27.56
N THR A 483 12.60 29.70 28.14
CA THR A 483 13.56 30.66 27.60
C THR A 483 14.31 30.04 26.41
N TRP A 484 14.96 30.88 25.58
CA TRP A 484 15.83 30.40 24.51
C TRP A 484 16.97 29.51 25.05
N ASP A 485 17.62 29.89 26.15
CA ASP A 485 18.64 29.06 26.81
C ASP A 485 18.14 27.65 27.14
N LYS A 486 16.97 27.55 27.78
CA LYS A 486 16.38 26.27 28.16
C LYS A 486 16.02 25.44 26.92
N ALA A 487 15.50 26.09 25.87
CA ALA A 487 15.20 25.44 24.61
C ALA A 487 16.47 24.92 23.92
N ILE A 488 17.51 25.74 23.82
CA ILE A 488 18.81 25.40 23.21
C ILE A 488 19.51 24.29 23.99
N GLU A 489 19.52 24.36 25.33
CA GLU A 489 20.06 23.30 26.18
C GLU A 489 19.37 21.96 25.90
N ASN A 490 18.03 21.96 25.82
CA ASN A 490 17.27 20.76 25.52
C ASN A 490 17.51 20.26 24.09
N VAL A 491 17.56 21.15 23.10
CA VAL A 491 17.87 20.83 21.69
C VAL A 491 19.25 20.15 21.62
N LYS A 492 20.26 20.74 22.27
CA LYS A 492 21.63 20.19 22.36
C LYS A 492 21.67 18.84 23.09
N LYS A 493 20.96 18.69 24.20
CA LYS A 493 20.84 17.43 24.95
C LYS A 493 20.25 16.30 24.09
N ASN A 494 19.38 16.64 23.14
CA ASN A 494 18.78 15.71 22.19
C ASN A 494 19.56 15.61 20.87
N ASN A 495 20.84 16.03 20.85
CA ASN A 495 21.77 15.87 19.74
C ASN A 495 21.40 16.64 18.46
N PHE A 496 20.57 17.68 18.58
CA PHE A 496 20.43 18.70 17.53
C PHE A 496 21.54 19.73 17.69
N ASN A 497 22.00 20.30 16.58
CA ASN A 497 23.09 21.28 16.57
C ASN A 497 22.68 22.64 15.97
N THR A 498 21.44 22.77 15.51
CA THR A 498 20.93 24.02 14.92
C THR A 498 19.48 24.27 15.32
N VAL A 499 19.10 25.55 15.43
CA VAL A 499 17.71 25.99 15.50
C VAL A 499 17.46 26.93 14.31
N VAL A 500 16.31 26.77 13.66
CA VAL A 500 15.84 27.68 12.60
C VAL A 500 14.62 28.40 13.16
N PRO A 501 14.78 29.54 13.84
CA PRO A 501 13.67 30.27 14.40
C PRO A 501 13.02 31.17 13.34
N ASN A 502 11.69 31.18 13.33
CA ASN A 502 10.92 32.04 12.44
C ASN A 502 10.79 33.45 13.05
N MET A 503 11.76 34.31 12.77
CA MET A 503 11.87 35.65 13.39
C MET A 503 11.25 36.78 12.55
N LEU A 504 10.82 36.50 11.32
CA LEU A 504 10.17 37.49 10.44
C LEU A 504 9.31 36.83 9.37
N TRP A 505 8.43 37.63 8.78
CA TRP A 505 7.60 37.30 7.63
C TRP A 505 7.67 38.45 6.62
N GLY A 506 7.04 38.29 5.45
CA GLY A 506 7.07 39.31 4.39
C GLY A 506 6.55 40.71 4.78
N GLY A 507 5.93 40.89 5.95
CA GLY A 507 5.43 42.19 6.43
C GLY A 507 5.61 42.45 7.92
N LEU A 508 6.38 41.65 8.65
CA LEU A 508 6.52 41.78 10.11
C LEU A 508 7.85 41.19 10.61
N ALA A 509 8.50 41.87 11.54
CA ALA A 509 9.69 41.41 12.24
C ALA A 509 9.45 41.29 13.76
N TYR A 510 9.98 40.22 14.35
CA TYR A 510 9.99 40.00 15.81
C TYR A 510 11.33 40.39 16.45
N TYR A 511 11.98 41.39 15.86
CA TYR A 511 13.22 42.02 16.30
C TYR A 511 13.24 43.48 15.80
N PRO A 512 14.09 44.36 16.34
CA PRO A 512 14.22 45.73 15.85
C PRO A 512 14.58 45.76 14.36
N SER A 513 13.75 46.41 13.53
CA SER A 513 13.91 46.44 12.08
C SER A 513 13.65 47.84 11.52
N ASP A 514 14.54 48.26 10.61
CA ASP A 514 14.39 49.52 9.85
C ASP A 514 13.64 49.32 8.53
N VAL A 515 13.35 48.06 8.16
CA VAL A 515 12.78 47.70 6.85
C VAL A 515 11.36 47.16 7.01
N LEU A 516 11.13 46.27 7.97
CA LEU A 516 9.83 45.67 8.23
C LEU A 516 9.18 46.32 9.45
N PRO A 517 7.85 46.44 9.49
CA PRO A 517 7.13 46.76 10.72
C PRO A 517 7.54 45.81 11.85
N VAL A 518 7.77 46.36 13.04
CA VAL A 518 8.16 45.59 14.23
C VAL A 518 6.89 45.21 14.99
N ASP A 519 6.78 43.94 15.38
CA ASP A 519 5.65 43.47 16.19
C ASP A 519 5.66 44.13 17.58
N PRO A 520 4.50 44.63 18.09
CA PRO A 520 4.43 45.30 19.40
C PRO A 520 4.92 44.45 20.57
N SER A 521 4.89 43.12 20.46
CA SER A 521 5.42 42.24 21.50
C SER A 521 6.93 42.35 21.69
N VAL A 522 7.69 42.88 20.72
CA VAL A 522 9.13 43.15 20.85
C VAL A 522 9.41 44.20 21.92
N GLU A 523 8.50 45.15 22.15
CA GLU A 523 8.66 46.15 23.22
C GLU A 523 8.70 45.50 24.62
N LYS A 524 7.96 44.40 24.80
CA LYS A 524 7.85 43.71 26.10
C LYS A 524 8.84 42.56 26.24
N SER A 525 9.02 41.81 25.16
CA SER A 525 9.79 40.57 25.15
C SER A 525 11.24 40.77 24.71
N GLY A 526 11.59 41.96 24.20
CA GLY A 526 12.92 42.29 23.70
C GLY A 526 13.22 41.71 22.31
N ASP A 527 14.43 41.98 21.83
CA ASP A 527 14.95 41.47 20.56
C ASP A 527 15.12 39.94 20.62
N GLN A 528 14.25 39.21 19.93
CA GLN A 528 14.27 37.75 19.94
C GLN A 528 15.48 37.17 19.21
N ILE A 529 16.04 37.86 18.21
CA ILE A 529 17.27 37.42 17.55
C ILE A 529 18.42 37.50 18.55
N ALA A 530 18.56 38.64 19.24
CA ALA A 530 19.61 38.80 20.24
C ALA A 530 19.49 37.75 21.37
N LEU A 531 18.27 37.48 21.85
CA LEU A 531 18.04 36.47 22.90
C LEU A 531 18.30 35.03 22.44
N CYS A 532 18.13 34.73 21.15
CA CYS A 532 18.41 33.40 20.59
C CYS A 532 19.91 33.17 20.29
N LEU A 533 20.70 34.24 20.15
CA LEU A 533 22.13 34.20 19.83
C LEU A 533 23.04 34.26 21.07
N ASN A 534 22.54 34.76 22.19
CA ASN A 534 23.23 34.70 23.48
C ASN A 534 23.33 33.26 23.97
#